data_AF-J2WAA9-F1
#
_entry.id   AF-J2WAA9-F1
#
_cell.length_a   1.000
_cell.length_b   1.000
_cell.length_c   1.000
_cell.angle_alpha   90.00
_cell.angle_beta   90.00
_cell.angle_gamma   90.00
#
_symmetry.space_group_name_H-M   'P 1'
#
loop_
_entity.id
_entity.type
_entity.pdbx_description
1 polymer ?
#
loop_
_entity_poly.entity_id
_entity_poly.type
_entity_poly.pdbx_seq_one_letter_code
_entity_poly.pdbx_strand_id
1 'polypeptide(L)'
;MSADLVLATLAAGGEPAIKLANVIQKLVLEAGKLGELDIAIRVVSTGQILTEEEADDLPAEQLAAVKDHLVRIKRFPARWLDRLDDAINRGLLWDRSDEDIVRIMLMGPR
;
A
#
# COMPACT_ATOMS: atom_id res chain seq x y z
N MET A 1 -10.04 -7.38 -2.77
CA MET A 1 -9.73 -8.77 -2.36
C MET A 1 -8.25 -8.98 -2.02
N SER A 2 -7.28 -8.30 -2.65
CA SER A 2 -5.85 -8.56 -2.42
C SER A 2 -5.28 -8.19 -1.05
N ALA A 3 -5.93 -7.28 -0.32
CA ALA A 3 -5.47 -6.95 1.02
C ALA A 3 -5.77 -8.05 2.06
N ASP A 4 -6.73 -8.95 1.79
CA ASP A 4 -7.25 -9.86 2.81
C ASP A 4 -6.21 -10.90 3.25
N LEU A 5 -5.48 -11.51 2.30
CA LEU A 5 -4.43 -12.47 2.62
C LEU A 5 -3.20 -11.80 3.26
N VAL A 6 -2.86 -10.59 2.80
CA VAL A 6 -1.78 -9.78 3.37
C VAL A 6 -2.09 -9.49 4.84
N LEU A 7 -3.31 -9.02 5.13
CA LEU A 7 -3.77 -8.73 6.50
C LEU A 7 -3.89 -10.01 7.34
N ALA A 8 -4.42 -11.10 6.77
CA ALA A 8 -4.51 -12.39 7.46
C ALA A 8 -3.13 -12.94 7.85
N THR A 9 -2.15 -12.83 6.94
CA THR A 9 -0.76 -13.27 7.18
C THR A 9 -0.11 -12.41 8.26
N LEU A 10 -0.32 -11.10 8.25
CA LEU A 10 0.16 -10.20 9.32
C LEU A 10 -0.51 -10.53 10.68
N ALA A 11 -1.82 -10.78 10.67
CA ALA A 11 -2.59 -11.08 11.87
C ALA A 11 -2.24 -12.44 12.48
N ALA A 12 -1.84 -13.42 11.66
CA ALA A 12 -1.39 -14.73 12.13
C ALA A 12 -0.09 -14.64 12.96
N GLY A 13 0.69 -13.58 12.80
CA GLY A 13 1.93 -13.36 13.54
C GLY A 13 3.05 -14.34 13.18
N GLY A 14 4.06 -14.40 14.05
CA GLY A 14 5.22 -15.27 13.87
C GLY A 14 6.16 -14.82 12.74
N GLU A 15 7.05 -15.74 12.34
CA GLU A 15 8.08 -15.47 11.35
C GLU A 15 7.53 -15.01 9.97
N PRO A 16 6.44 -15.61 9.42
CA PRO A 16 5.88 -15.14 8.15
C PRO A 16 5.36 -13.70 8.21
N ALA A 17 4.73 -13.30 9.33
CA ALA A 17 4.23 -11.93 9.51
C ALA A 17 5.37 -10.91 9.60
N ILE A 18 6.44 -11.23 10.35
CA ILE A 18 7.63 -10.37 10.46
C ILE A 18 8.27 -10.20 9.09
N LYS A 19 8.41 -11.29 8.35
CA LYS A 19 8.99 -11.28 7.01
C LYS A 19 8.15 -10.47 6.03
N LEU A 20 6.83 -10.66 6.05
CA LEU A 20 5.91 -9.87 5.22
C LEU A 20 6.00 -8.37 5.56
N ALA A 21 6.07 -8.00 6.84
CA ALA A 21 6.26 -6.61 7.25
C ALA A 21 7.58 -6.01 6.72
N ASN A 22 8.68 -6.77 6.79
CA ASN A 22 9.97 -6.35 6.24
C ASN A 22 9.91 -6.15 4.72
N VAL A 23 9.26 -7.08 3.99
CA VAL A 23 9.08 -6.98 2.54
C VAL A 23 8.24 -5.75 2.19
N ILE A 24 7.11 -5.51 2.89
CA ILE A 24 6.28 -4.33 2.69
C ILE A 24 7.09 -3.05 2.92
N GLN A 25 7.87 -2.98 4.00
CA GLN A 25 8.72 -1.82 4.29
C GLN A 25 9.71 -1.56 3.16
N LYS A 26 10.41 -2.59 2.68
CA LYS A 26 11.35 -2.45 1.56
C LYS A 26 10.64 -2.01 0.28
N LEU A 27 9.47 -2.55 -0.02
CA LEU A 27 8.69 -2.15 -1.18
C LEU A 27 8.22 -0.69 -1.09
N VAL A 28 7.79 -0.21 0.08
CA VAL A 28 7.44 1.21 0.28
C VAL A 28 8.64 2.11 -0.04
N LEU A 29 9.85 1.73 0.40
CA LEU A 29 11.06 2.49 0.13
C LEU A 29 11.42 2.48 -1.36
N GLU A 30 11.34 1.33 -2.03
CA GLU A 30 11.62 1.22 -3.47
C GLU A 30 10.58 1.99 -4.30
N ALA A 31 9.29 1.88 -3.98
CA ALA A 31 8.25 2.69 -4.62
C ALA A 31 8.54 4.20 -4.47
N GLY A 32 9.03 4.62 -3.29
CA GLY A 32 9.43 5.99 -3.03
C GLY A 32 10.58 6.47 -3.92
N LYS A 33 11.58 5.61 -4.17
CA LYS A 33 12.71 5.90 -5.07
C LYS A 33 12.28 5.95 -6.53
N LEU A 34 11.37 5.06 -6.94
CA LEU A 34 10.86 4.97 -8.31
C LEU A 34 9.81 6.03 -8.65
N GLY A 35 9.33 6.79 -7.66
CA GLY A 35 8.22 7.74 -7.85
C GLY A 35 6.87 7.05 -8.09
N GLU A 36 6.76 5.78 -7.71
CA GLU A 36 5.59 4.93 -7.98
C GLU A 36 4.52 4.94 -6.87
N LEU A 37 4.79 5.61 -5.75
CA LEU A 37 3.83 5.77 -4.65
C LEU A 37 2.57 6.45 -5.16
N ASP A 38 1.41 5.87 -4.84
CA ASP A 38 0.12 6.46 -5.18
C ASP A 38 -0.10 7.73 -4.35
N ILE A 39 -0.87 8.66 -4.89
CA ILE A 39 -1.26 9.88 -4.20
C ILE A 39 -2.67 9.72 -3.64
N ALA A 40 -2.87 10.21 -2.44
CA ALA A 40 -4.19 10.41 -1.86
C ALA A 40 -4.28 11.77 -1.16
N ILE A 41 -5.52 12.18 -0.87
CA ILE A 41 -5.80 13.37 -0.06
C ILE A 41 -6.26 12.90 1.32
N ARG A 42 -5.58 13.38 2.36
CA ARG A 42 -5.99 13.16 3.75
C ARG A 42 -6.71 14.40 4.25
N VAL A 43 -7.91 14.22 4.78
CA VAL A 43 -8.62 15.24 5.57
C VAL A 43 -8.08 15.18 6.99
N VAL A 44 -7.26 16.15 7.39
CA VAL A 44 -6.53 16.10 8.67
C VAL A 44 -7.48 16.08 9.88
N SER A 45 -8.59 16.82 9.81
CA SER A 45 -9.56 16.95 10.91
C SER A 45 -10.29 15.65 11.23
N THR A 46 -10.55 14.79 10.25
CA THR A 46 -11.32 13.55 10.41
C THR A 46 -10.47 12.29 10.26
N GLY A 47 -9.26 12.42 9.69
CA GLY A 47 -8.41 11.28 9.33
C GLY A 47 -8.88 10.53 8.07
N GLN A 48 -9.97 10.97 7.42
CA GLN A 48 -10.47 10.37 6.19
C GLN A 48 -9.41 10.48 5.08
N ILE A 49 -9.31 9.42 4.27
CA ILE A 49 -8.42 9.37 3.11
C ILE A 49 -9.28 9.20 1.86
N LEU A 50 -9.08 10.09 0.89
CA LEU A 50 -9.77 10.14 -0.39
C LEU A 50 -8.76 9.92 -1.51
N THR A 51 -9.22 9.39 -2.65
CA THR A 51 -8.50 9.54 -3.91
C THR A 51 -8.51 11.01 -4.37
N GLU A 52 -7.68 11.36 -5.34
CA GLU A 52 -7.73 12.72 -5.92
C GLU A 52 -9.10 12.98 -6.58
N GLU A 53 -9.64 11.99 -7.30
CA GLU A 53 -10.98 12.06 -7.92
C GLU A 53 -12.10 12.25 -6.87
N GLU A 54 -12.09 11.46 -5.80
CA GLU A 54 -13.06 11.59 -4.70
C GLU A 54 -12.98 12.95 -4.00
N ALA A 55 -11.77 13.55 -3.93
CA ALA A 55 -11.59 14.87 -3.35
C ALA A 55 -12.08 15.98 -4.29
N ASP A 56 -11.89 15.82 -5.60
CA ASP A 56 -12.37 16.76 -6.62
C ASP A 56 -13.91 16.73 -6.75
N ASP A 57 -14.52 15.57 -6.51
CA ASP A 57 -15.97 15.37 -6.56
C ASP A 57 -16.71 15.78 -5.27
N LEU A 58 -16.00 16.32 -4.27
CA LEU A 58 -16.63 16.77 -3.02
C LEU A 58 -17.64 17.89 -3.27
N PRO A 59 -18.85 17.81 -2.68
CA PRO A 59 -19.82 18.90 -2.73
C PRO A 59 -19.22 20.20 -2.19
N ALA A 60 -19.56 21.35 -2.80
CA ALA A 60 -18.97 22.64 -2.44
C ALA A 60 -19.09 22.99 -0.94
N GLU A 61 -20.19 22.61 -0.29
CA GLU A 61 -20.41 22.79 1.15
C GLU A 61 -19.42 21.97 2.00
N GLN A 62 -19.18 20.71 1.60
CA GLN A 62 -18.23 19.83 2.28
C GLN A 62 -16.80 20.29 2.03
N LEU A 63 -16.48 20.64 0.78
CA LEU A 63 -15.17 21.16 0.42
C LEU A 63 -14.84 22.43 1.20
N ALA A 64 -15.79 23.38 1.32
CA ALA A 64 -15.60 24.58 2.13
C ALA A 64 -15.30 24.28 3.60
N ALA A 65 -15.93 23.24 4.17
CA ALA A 65 -15.70 22.85 5.56
C ALA A 65 -14.32 22.20 5.80
N VAL A 66 -13.74 21.54 4.80
CA VAL A 66 -12.48 20.78 4.95
C VAL A 66 -11.29 21.35 4.18
N LYS A 67 -11.48 22.42 3.38
CA LYS A 67 -10.48 22.94 2.43
C LYS A 67 -9.10 23.15 3.04
N ASP A 68 -9.04 23.79 4.20
CA ASP A 68 -7.78 24.11 4.89
C ASP A 68 -7.16 22.90 5.62
N HIS A 69 -7.87 21.76 5.61
CA HIS A 69 -7.44 20.50 6.23
C HIS A 69 -7.06 19.43 5.19
N LEU A 70 -7.10 19.73 3.90
CA LEU A 70 -6.74 18.78 2.85
C LEU A 70 -5.22 18.75 2.65
N VAL A 71 -4.61 17.58 2.83
CA VAL A 71 -3.17 17.38 2.64
C VAL A 71 -2.91 16.23 1.68
N ARG A 72 -2.08 16.47 0.66
CA ARG A 72 -1.60 15.42 -0.26
C ARG A 72 -0.63 14.50 0.48
N ILE A 73 -0.93 13.22 0.51
CA ILE A 73 -0.09 12.18 1.11
C ILE A 73 0.31 11.13 0.07
N LYS A 74 1.41 10.44 0.33
CA LYS A 74 1.85 9.28 -0.46
C LYS A 74 1.36 7.99 0.19
N ARG A 75 0.90 7.04 -0.62
CA ARG A 75 0.40 5.72 -0.20
C ARG A 75 1.11 4.60 -0.93
N PHE A 76 1.11 3.43 -0.29
CA PHE A 76 1.60 2.22 -0.93
C PHE A 76 0.72 1.90 -2.16
N PRO A 77 1.32 1.53 -3.31
CA PRO A 77 0.55 1.33 -4.52
C PRO A 77 -0.45 0.18 -4.39
N ALA A 78 -1.73 0.42 -4.65
CA ALA A 78 -2.75 -0.63 -4.49
C ALA A 78 -2.46 -1.85 -5.38
N ARG A 79 -1.99 -1.60 -6.61
CA ARG A 79 -1.53 -2.63 -7.58
C ARG A 79 -0.40 -3.53 -7.06
N TRP A 80 0.36 -3.10 -6.06
CA TRP A 80 1.41 -3.91 -5.45
C TRP A 80 0.89 -4.82 -4.34
N LEU A 81 -0.30 -4.55 -3.77
CA LEU A 81 -0.97 -5.48 -2.87
C LEU A 81 -1.39 -6.74 -3.61
N ASP A 82 -1.89 -6.63 -4.84
CA ASP A 82 -2.22 -7.78 -5.69
C ASP A 82 -1.00 -8.68 -5.95
N ARG A 83 0.16 -8.06 -6.18
CA ARG A 83 1.42 -8.79 -6.38
C ARG A 83 1.90 -9.44 -5.08
N LEU A 84 1.70 -8.79 -3.93
CA LEU A 84 2.05 -9.35 -2.62
C LEU A 84 1.17 -10.55 -2.29
N ASP A 85 -0.12 -10.48 -2.62
CA ASP A 85 -1.06 -11.58 -2.52
C ASP A 85 -0.60 -12.79 -3.35
N ASP A 86 -0.21 -12.58 -4.62
CA ASP A 86 0.39 -13.63 -5.46
C ASP A 86 1.68 -14.22 -4.84
N ALA A 87 2.57 -13.36 -4.33
CA ALA A 87 3.81 -13.79 -3.68
C ALA A 87 3.54 -14.69 -2.46
N ILE A 88 2.54 -14.36 -1.65
CA ILE A 88 2.14 -15.18 -0.50
C ILE A 88 1.57 -16.51 -0.98
N ASN A 89 0.63 -16.49 -1.94
CA ASN A 89 -0.02 -17.69 -2.48
C ASN A 89 0.98 -18.67 -3.11
N ARG A 90 2.06 -18.16 -3.71
CA ARG A 90 3.15 -18.95 -4.31
C ARG A 90 4.17 -19.46 -3.29
N GLY A 91 3.99 -19.15 -2.01
CA GLY A 91 4.91 -19.57 -0.96
C GLY A 91 6.24 -18.82 -0.95
N LEU A 92 6.30 -17.61 -1.54
CA LEU A 92 7.57 -16.86 -1.66
C LEU A 92 8.15 -16.43 -0.30
N LEU A 93 7.30 -16.25 0.72
CA LEU A 93 7.79 -15.92 2.07
C LEU A 93 8.58 -17.08 2.71
N TRP A 94 8.49 -18.32 2.19
CA TRP A 94 9.09 -19.50 2.80
C TRP A 94 10.37 -19.94 2.09
N ASP A 95 10.47 -19.73 0.78
CA ASP A 95 11.58 -20.22 -0.06
C ASP A 95 12.54 -19.12 -0.53
N ARG A 96 12.22 -17.83 -0.34
CA ARG A 96 13.03 -16.69 -0.81
C ARG A 96 13.50 -15.76 0.29
N SER A 97 14.59 -15.05 0.03
CA SER A 97 15.01 -13.91 0.86
C SER A 97 14.09 -12.71 0.63
N ASP A 98 14.04 -11.78 1.60
CA ASP A 98 13.29 -10.53 1.46
C ASP A 98 13.69 -9.75 0.21
N GLU A 99 14.99 -9.73 -0.11
CA GLU A 99 15.52 -9.03 -1.28
C GLU A 99 15.09 -9.68 -2.60
N ASP A 100 15.08 -11.01 -2.66
CA ASP A 100 14.60 -11.74 -3.82
C ASP A 100 13.10 -11.51 -4.04
N ILE A 101 12.30 -11.51 -2.97
CA ILE A 101 10.87 -11.22 -3.03
C ILE A 101 10.65 -9.81 -3.57
N VAL A 102 11.33 -8.80 -3.02
CA VAL A 102 11.26 -7.42 -3.50
C VAL A 102 11.63 -7.33 -4.97
N ARG A 103 12.72 -7.99 -5.40
CA ARG A 103 13.12 -8.01 -6.81
C ARG A 103 12.05 -8.63 -7.72
N ILE A 104 11.47 -9.76 -7.32
CA ILE A 104 10.39 -10.43 -8.06
C ILE A 104 9.17 -9.50 -8.18
N MET A 105 8.79 -8.87 -7.07
CA MET A 105 7.67 -7.94 -6.99
C MET A 105 7.82 -6.72 -7.91
N LEU A 106 9.04 -6.18 -8.01
CA LEU A 106 9.35 -5.04 -8.88
C LEU A 106 9.34 -5.41 -10.37
N MET A 107 9.78 -6.62 -10.74
CA MET A 107 9.74 -7.09 -12.13
C MET A 107 8.32 -7.31 -12.65
N GLY A 108 7.34 -7.54 -11.76
CA GLY A 108 5.95 -7.84 -12.12
C GLY A 108 5.75 -9.29 -12.60
N PRO A 109 4.49 -9.70 -12.82
CA PRO A 109 4.19 -11.02 -13.39
C PRO A 109 4.78 -11.14 -14.80
N ARG A 110 5.33 -12.32 -15.11
CA ARG A 110 5.72 -12.70 -16.47
C ARG A 110 4.53 -13.27 -17.22
#